data_AF-V4B2F7-F1
#
_entry.id   AF-V4B2F7-F1
#
_cell.length_a   1.000
_cell.length_b   1.000
_cell.length_c   1.000
_cell.angle_alpha   90.00
_cell.angle_beta   90.00
_cell.angle_gamma   90.00
#
_symmetry.space_group_name_H-M   'P 1'
#
loop_
_entity.id
_entity.type
_entity.pdbx_description
1 polymer ?
#
loop_
_entity_poly.entity_id
_entity_poly.type
_entity_poly.pdbx_seq_one_letter_code
_entity_poly.pdbx_strand_id
1 'polypeptide(L)'
;MSQFYPNTLPGFASPYNSGSVIFPDLELVTIGIKDFTAPSLEQVKIFLQIMEQGKQNRKAVAIHCAHGKGRTGTIAACYLVKTYGLTSQQALDKVRQLRPGSVETVTQEQLVAEFETWYKDKLL
;
A
#
# COMPACT_ATOMS: atom_id res chain seq x y z
N MET A 1 -14.18 -18.70 -10.05
CA MET A 1 -15.27 -18.46 -9.08
C MET A 1 -14.83 -18.93 -7.70
N SER A 2 -14.40 -18.00 -6.85
CA SER A 2 -14.89 -17.89 -5.47
C SER A 2 -14.23 -16.64 -4.86
N GLN A 3 -15.03 -15.58 -4.77
CA GLN A 3 -14.82 -14.52 -3.80
C GLN A 3 -14.70 -15.15 -2.41
N PHE A 4 -13.63 -14.87 -1.71
CA PHE A 4 -13.57 -15.00 -0.25
C PHE A 4 -12.99 -13.71 0.31
N TYR A 5 -13.84 -12.67 0.33
CA TYR A 5 -13.79 -11.67 1.39
C TYR A 5 -14.75 -12.16 2.48
N PRO A 6 -14.23 -12.60 3.64
CA PRO A 6 -14.94 -12.32 4.86
C PRO A 6 -14.01 -11.79 5.97
N ASN A 7 -14.48 -10.69 6.56
CA ASN A 7 -14.25 -10.21 7.93
C ASN A 7 -12.77 -10.00 8.33
N THR A 8 -12.24 -8.78 8.32
CA THR A 8 -12.53 -7.85 9.42
C THR A 8 -12.11 -6.41 9.09
N LEU A 9 -13.11 -5.54 8.95
CA LEU A 9 -13.14 -4.21 9.59
C LEU A 9 -14.21 -4.40 10.69
N PRO A 10 -14.09 -3.99 11.98
CA PRO A 10 -13.11 -3.16 12.68
C PRO A 10 -12.34 -3.92 13.80
N GLY A 11 -11.13 -3.45 14.17
CA GLY A 11 -10.26 -4.13 15.13
C GLY A 11 -9.44 -5.23 14.45
N PHE A 12 -8.36 -4.85 13.78
CA PHE A 12 -7.55 -5.77 12.98
C PHE A 12 -6.82 -6.80 13.87
N ALA A 13 -7.44 -7.95 14.10
CA ALA A 13 -6.72 -9.17 14.46
C ALA A 13 -6.29 -9.86 13.16
N SER A 14 -5.04 -9.62 12.75
CA SER A 14 -4.41 -10.34 11.63
C SER A 14 -4.41 -11.85 11.89
N PRO A 15 -4.78 -12.71 10.93
CA PRO A 15 -4.67 -14.18 11.07
C PRO A 15 -3.22 -14.68 11.18
N TYR A 16 -2.23 -13.77 11.10
CA TYR A 16 -0.80 -14.03 11.30
C TYR A 16 -0.28 -13.52 12.65
N ASN A 17 -1.12 -13.51 13.69
CA ASN A 17 -0.70 -13.22 15.07
C ASN A 17 0.11 -14.41 15.66
N SER A 18 1.23 -14.76 15.02
CA SER A 18 2.17 -15.74 15.53
C SER A 18 3.22 -15.02 16.39
N GLY A 19 2.91 -14.82 17.67
CA GLY A 19 3.89 -14.45 18.69
C GLY A 19 3.68 -13.07 19.30
N SER A 20 3.38 -13.09 20.60
CA SER A 20 3.54 -12.04 21.61
C SER A 20 3.50 -10.59 21.12
N VAL A 21 2.37 -9.91 21.35
CA VAL A 21 2.24 -8.46 21.17
C VAL A 21 3.21 -7.75 22.14
N ILE A 22 4.39 -7.32 21.65
CA ILE A 22 5.42 -6.62 22.45
C ILE A 22 5.04 -5.14 22.67
N PHE A 23 4.10 -4.59 21.89
CA PHE A 23 3.69 -3.19 21.96
C PHE A 23 2.16 -3.06 21.88
N PRO A 24 1.45 -2.76 22.98
CA PRO A 24 -0.01 -2.73 23.00
C PRO A 24 -0.61 -1.62 22.13
N ASP A 25 0.15 -0.57 21.85
CA ASP A 25 -0.29 0.58 21.04
C ASP A 25 0.01 0.41 19.54
N LEU A 26 0.69 -0.67 19.14
CA LEU A 26 1.04 -0.93 17.75
C LEU A 26 0.06 -1.92 17.11
N GLU A 27 -0.67 -1.43 16.10
CA GLU A 27 -1.58 -2.24 15.30
C GLU A 27 -0.86 -2.74 14.05
N LEU A 28 -0.75 -4.06 13.89
CA LEU A 28 -0.08 -4.69 12.75
C LEU A 28 -1.10 -5.18 11.72
N VAL A 29 -0.97 -4.69 10.49
CA VAL A 29 -1.79 -5.14 9.35
C VAL A 29 -0.90 -5.72 8.27
N THR A 30 -1.19 -6.96 7.85
CA THR A 30 -0.41 -7.68 6.84
C THR A 30 -1.15 -7.73 5.51
N ILE A 31 -0.50 -7.24 4.44
CA ILE A 31 -0.98 -7.39 3.06
C ILE A 31 -0.05 -8.38 2.35
N GLY A 32 -0.57 -9.56 2.00
CA GLY A 32 0.19 -10.66 1.41
C GLY A 32 0.61 -10.39 -0.04
N ILE A 33 1.71 -9.67 -0.25
CA ILE A 33 2.29 -9.42 -1.57
C ILE A 33 3.48 -10.35 -1.78
N LYS A 34 3.42 -11.20 -2.82
CA LYS A 34 4.49 -12.15 -3.16
C LYS A 34 5.82 -11.41 -3.38
N ASP A 35 6.92 -12.02 -2.96
CA ASP A 35 8.26 -11.44 -3.15
C ASP A 35 8.56 -11.19 -4.64
N PHE A 36 9.20 -10.05 -4.91
CA PHE A 36 9.57 -9.58 -6.26
C PHE A 36 8.41 -9.34 -7.24
N THR A 37 7.15 -9.38 -6.79
CA THR A 37 6.01 -9.01 -7.63
C THR A 37 5.51 -7.60 -7.31
N ALA A 38 4.82 -7.01 -8.28
CA ALA A 38 3.98 -5.86 -8.01
C ALA A 38 2.78 -6.29 -7.12
N PRO A 39 2.25 -5.40 -6.27
CA PRO A 39 0.95 -5.61 -5.66
C PRO A 39 -0.15 -5.74 -6.72
N SER A 40 -1.30 -6.27 -6.36
CA SER A 40 -2.50 -6.13 -7.18
C SER A 40 -3.19 -4.79 -6.92
N LEU A 41 -4.01 -4.33 -7.86
CA LEU A 41 -4.83 -3.13 -7.68
C LEU A 41 -5.73 -3.24 -6.44
N GLU A 42 -6.27 -4.42 -6.13
CA GLU A 42 -7.05 -4.68 -4.92
C GLU A 42 -6.21 -4.52 -3.64
N GLN A 43 -4.97 -5.00 -3.64
CA GLN A 43 -4.05 -4.80 -2.51
C GLN A 43 -3.73 -3.32 -2.28
N VAL A 44 -3.58 -2.55 -3.37
CA VAL A 44 -3.42 -1.10 -3.27
C VAL A 44 -4.67 -0.46 -2.65
N LYS A 45 -5.88 -0.87 -3.04
CA LYS A 45 -7.12 -0.36 -2.44
C LYS A 45 -7.21 -0.63 -0.94
N ILE A 46 -6.92 -1.88 -0.52
CA ILE A 46 -6.88 -2.26 0.90
C ILE A 46 -5.88 -1.38 1.66
N PHE A 47 -4.68 -1.19 1.10
CA PHE A 47 -3.69 -0.29 1.68
C PHE A 47 -4.21 1.15 1.85
N LEU A 48 -4.86 1.71 0.83
CA LEU A 48 -5.38 3.08 0.89
C LEU A 48 -6.54 3.23 1.90
N GLN A 49 -7.31 2.18 2.14
CA GLN A 49 -8.33 2.15 3.21
C GLN A 49 -7.67 2.19 4.60
N ILE A 50 -6.60 1.42 4.81
CA ILE A 50 -5.84 1.43 6.07
C ILE A 50 -5.25 2.83 6.32
N MET A 51 -4.67 3.46 5.29
CA MET A 51 -4.14 4.83 5.40
C MET A 51 -5.23 5.84 5.79
N GLU A 52 -6.43 5.73 5.22
CA GLU A 52 -7.54 6.62 5.54
C GLU A 52 -8.01 6.43 6.98
N GLN A 53 -8.11 5.18 7.46
CA GLN A 53 -8.47 4.89 8.84
C GLN A 53 -7.40 5.39 9.82
N GLY A 54 -6.12 5.21 9.50
CA GLY A 54 -5.01 5.77 10.29
C GLY A 54 -5.13 7.29 10.41
N LYS A 55 -5.41 7.97 9.29
CA LYS A 55 -5.65 9.42 9.25
C LYS A 55 -6.85 9.83 10.10
N GLN A 56 -8.00 9.17 9.95
CA GLN A 56 -9.22 9.43 10.73
C GLN A 56 -8.98 9.25 12.24
N ASN A 57 -8.21 8.25 12.61
CA ASN A 57 -7.87 7.95 14.01
C ASN A 57 -6.68 8.77 14.53
N ARG A 58 -6.14 9.71 13.75
CA ARG A 58 -4.95 10.51 14.08
C ARG A 58 -3.73 9.66 14.49
N LYS A 59 -3.59 8.48 13.87
CA LYS A 59 -2.45 7.57 14.07
C LYS A 59 -1.41 7.78 12.97
N ALA A 60 -0.14 7.69 13.34
CA ALA A 60 0.94 7.53 12.36
C ALA A 60 0.89 6.11 11.77
N VAL A 61 1.12 5.99 10.46
CA VAL A 61 1.17 4.70 9.77
C VAL A 61 2.57 4.48 9.21
N ALA A 62 3.20 3.37 9.60
CA ALA A 62 4.45 2.91 9.01
C ALA A 62 4.17 1.78 8.02
N ILE A 63 4.86 1.80 6.89
CA ILE A 63 4.80 0.74 5.87
C ILE A 63 6.19 0.15 5.66
N HIS A 64 6.26 -1.17 5.50
CA HIS A 64 7.52 -1.85 5.19
C HIS A 64 7.29 -3.12 4.36
N CYS A 65 8.38 -3.66 3.82
CA CYS A 65 8.46 -5.02 3.30
C CYS A 65 9.72 -5.65 3.90
N ALA A 66 10.46 -6.49 3.17
CA ALA A 66 11.78 -6.96 3.64
C ALA A 66 12.84 -5.83 3.66
N HIS A 67 12.97 -5.08 2.56
CA HIS A 67 13.99 -4.02 2.41
C HIS A 67 13.41 -2.60 2.30
N GLY A 68 12.09 -2.48 2.28
CA GLY A 68 11.39 -1.19 2.13
C GLY A 68 11.65 -0.49 0.80
N LYS A 69 11.95 -1.21 -0.30
CA LYS A 69 12.32 -0.62 -1.61
C LYS A 69 11.25 -0.84 -2.69
N GLY A 70 11.06 -2.08 -3.17
CA GLY A 70 10.13 -2.38 -4.26
C GLY A 70 8.66 -2.24 -3.87
N ARG A 71 8.11 -3.24 -3.17
CA ARG A 71 6.68 -3.29 -2.78
C ARG A 71 6.25 -2.05 -2.01
N THR A 72 7.04 -1.65 -1.00
CA THR A 72 6.78 -0.45 -0.18
C THR A 72 6.79 0.83 -1.02
N GLY A 73 7.78 1.00 -1.90
CA GLY A 73 7.84 2.15 -2.79
C GLY A 73 6.67 2.19 -3.77
N THR A 74 6.22 1.02 -4.24
CA THR A 74 5.10 0.90 -5.18
C THR A 74 3.79 1.37 -4.56
N ILE A 75 3.44 0.83 -3.37
CA ILE A 75 2.21 1.25 -2.67
C ILE A 75 2.28 2.71 -2.20
N ALA A 76 3.48 3.19 -1.82
CA ALA A 76 3.70 4.59 -1.48
C ALA A 76 3.46 5.52 -2.68
N ALA A 77 3.91 5.13 -3.88
CA ALA A 77 3.66 5.88 -5.10
C ALA A 77 2.16 5.97 -5.41
N CYS A 78 1.40 4.86 -5.31
CA CYS A 78 -0.06 4.88 -5.47
C CYS A 78 -0.75 5.80 -4.44
N TYR A 79 -0.25 5.84 -3.20
CA TYR A 79 -0.74 6.79 -2.19
C TYR A 79 -0.50 8.24 -2.61
N LEU A 80 0.68 8.55 -3.16
CA LEU A 80 0.97 9.90 -3.63
C LEU A 80 0.06 10.34 -4.78
N VAL A 81 -0.25 9.43 -5.72
CA VAL A 81 -1.21 9.66 -6.79
C VAL A 81 -2.59 10.02 -6.21
N LYS A 82 -3.13 9.18 -5.29
CA LYS A 82 -4.45 9.44 -4.66
C LYS A 82 -4.46 10.72 -3.85
N THR A 83 -3.47 10.93 -2.99
CA THR A 83 -3.54 11.96 -1.94
C THR A 83 -3.10 13.34 -2.41
N TYR A 84 -2.14 13.39 -3.34
CA TYR A 84 -1.57 14.66 -3.82
C TYR A 84 -1.90 14.94 -5.30
N GLY A 85 -2.64 14.06 -5.97
CA GLY A 85 -3.01 14.24 -7.38
C GLY A 85 -1.81 14.22 -8.33
N LEU A 86 -0.69 13.60 -7.92
CA LEU A 86 0.48 13.48 -8.76
C LEU A 86 0.21 12.50 -9.91
N THR A 87 0.86 12.72 -11.06
CA THR A 87 0.91 11.68 -12.10
C THR A 87 1.71 10.48 -11.61
N SER A 88 1.52 9.31 -12.22
CA SER A 88 2.29 8.10 -11.92
C SER A 88 3.80 8.38 -11.97
N GLN A 89 4.27 9.07 -13.02
CA GLN A 89 5.67 9.45 -13.15
C GLN A 89 6.14 10.37 -12.01
N GLN A 90 5.38 11.42 -11.69
CA GLN A 90 5.72 12.33 -10.59
C GLN A 90 5.78 11.61 -9.24
N ALA A 91 4.87 10.66 -9.00
CA ALA A 91 4.87 9.85 -7.80
C ALA A 91 6.10 8.92 -7.73
N LEU A 92 6.45 8.26 -8.83
CA LEU A 92 7.65 7.42 -8.94
C LEU A 92 8.92 8.22 -8.67
N ASP A 93 9.07 9.37 -9.34
CA ASP A 93 10.21 10.26 -9.16
C ASP A 93 10.32 10.76 -7.73
N LYS A 94 9.19 11.10 -7.11
CA LYS A 94 9.15 11.57 -5.72
C LYS A 94 9.59 10.48 -4.74
N VAL A 95 9.09 9.26 -4.90
CA VAL A 95 9.49 8.12 -4.04
C VAL A 95 10.98 7.83 -4.22
N ARG A 96 11.50 7.87 -5.45
CA ARG A 96 12.94 7.66 -5.76
C ARG A 96 13.83 8.78 -5.22
N GLN A 97 13.35 10.02 -5.24
CA GLN A 97 14.04 11.15 -4.63
C GLN A 97 14.17 10.98 -3.12
N LEU A 98 13.08 10.58 -2.44
CA LEU A 98 13.07 10.37 -0.99
C LEU A 98 13.87 9.12 -0.58
N ARG A 99 13.86 8.08 -1.41
CA ARG A 99 14.58 6.83 -1.18
C ARG A 99 15.09 6.25 -2.50
N PRO A 100 16.38 6.49 -2.85
CA PRO A 100 16.97 6.00 -4.07
C PRO A 100 16.84 4.47 -4.22
N GLY A 101 16.52 4.02 -5.44
CA GLY A 101 16.30 2.61 -5.76
C GLY A 101 14.94 2.05 -5.33
N SER A 102 13.99 2.90 -4.97
CA SER A 102 12.59 2.47 -4.75
C SER A 102 11.87 2.22 -6.07
N VAL A 103 10.90 1.28 -6.03
CA VAL A 103 10.23 0.73 -7.23
C VAL A 103 11.26 0.06 -8.14
N GLU A 104 11.43 -1.24 -7.93
CA GLU A 104 12.57 -2.05 -8.40
C GLU A 104 12.31 -2.71 -9.76
N THR A 105 11.04 -2.86 -10.16
CA THR A 105 10.69 -3.60 -11.39
C THR A 105 9.75 -2.79 -12.28
N VAL A 106 9.81 -3.05 -13.59
CA VAL A 106 8.90 -2.46 -14.59
C VAL A 106 7.44 -2.79 -14.26
N THR A 107 7.16 -4.00 -13.77
CA THR A 107 5.81 -4.41 -13.37
C THR A 107 5.26 -3.58 -12.20
N GLN A 108 6.14 -3.10 -11.31
CA GLN A 108 5.74 -2.19 -10.23
C GLN A 108 5.45 -0.79 -10.76
N GLU A 109 6.25 -0.27 -11.69
CA GLU A 109 5.97 1.00 -12.37
C GLU A 109 4.64 0.96 -13.13
N GLN A 110 4.40 -0.12 -13.88
CA GLN A 110 3.17 -0.34 -14.63
C GLN A 110 1.94 -0.34 -13.73
N LEU A 111 2.03 -0.94 -12.53
CA LEU A 111 0.93 -0.89 -11.57
C LEU A 111 0.60 0.54 -11.12
N VAL A 112 1.60 1.40 -10.93
CA VAL A 112 1.36 2.81 -10.53
C VAL A 112 0.62 3.55 -11.65
N ALA A 113 0.99 3.29 -12.92
CA ALA A 113 0.28 3.84 -14.07
C ALA A 113 -1.15 3.28 -14.21
N GLU A 114 -1.33 1.97 -14.03
CA GLU A 114 -2.64 1.32 -14.01
C GLU A 114 -3.54 1.92 -12.91
N PHE A 115 -2.97 2.12 -11.73
CA PHE A 115 -3.66 2.73 -10.61
C PHE A 115 -4.07 4.19 -10.91
N GLU A 116 -3.19 4.98 -11.53
CA GLU A 116 -3.52 6.36 -11.94
C GLU A 116 -4.72 6.39 -12.88
N THR A 117 -4.72 5.55 -13.92
CA THR A 117 -5.83 5.43 -14.87
C THR A 117 -7.13 5.05 -14.15
N TRP A 118 -7.09 3.97 -13.35
CA TRP A 118 -8.24 3.53 -12.57
C TRP A 118 -8.77 4.62 -11.63
N TYR A 119 -7.88 5.40 -11.01
CA TYR A 119 -8.26 6.45 -10.08
C TYR A 119 -8.89 7.64 -10.80
N LYS A 120 -8.37 8.04 -11.97
CA LYS A 120 -8.94 9.11 -12.79
C LYS A 120 -10.32 8.75 -13.34
N ASP A 121 -10.50 7.50 -13.79
CA ASP A 121 -11.79 7.00 -14.27
C ASP A 121 -12.89 7.02 -13.19
N LYS A 122 -12.51 7.04 -11.90
CA LYS A 122 -13.43 7.17 -10.76
C LYS A 122 -13.76 8.61 -10.37
N LEU A 123 -12.98 9.58 -10.84
CA LEU A 123 -13.19 11.01 -10.58
C LEU A 123 -14.07 11.67 -11.65
N LEU A 124 -14.23 11.02 -12.81
CA LEU A 124 -15.15 11.38 -13.90
C LEU A 124 -16.52 10.72 -13.68
#